data_AF-A0A6M1SRV3-F1
#
_entry.id   AF-A0A6M1SRV3-F1
#
_cell.length_a   1.000
_cell.length_b   1.000
_cell.length_c   1.000
_cell.angle_alpha   90.00
_cell.angle_beta   90.00
_cell.angle_gamma   90.00
#
_symmetry.space_group_name_H-M   'P 1'
#
loop_
_entity.id
_entity.type
_entity.pdbx_description
1 polymer ?
#
loop_
_entity_poly.entity_id
_entity_poly.type
_entity_poly.pdbx_seq_one_letter_code
_entity_poly.pdbx_strand_id
1 'polypeptide(L)'
;MLNYIPYVGQAVMITVLLMVGLGTETELFRILLPVICYASINFVEGQIFTPQFIGKTLTLNPFVIFLSITFWIWAWGPVGGLVAVPMLLIAQSVIAHVLPGKPVKPKRPIYRTRQMSDRDELLANAAQAVREHRMEEEAEPEKDQKRKQERLSPPAGTAPDGVDPAS
;
A
#
# COMPACT_ATOMS: atom_id res chain seq x y z
N MET A 1 12.23 16.65 -18.56
CA MET A 1 13.50 16.16 -19.15
C MET A 1 14.60 16.11 -18.10
N LEU A 2 14.55 15.17 -17.13
CA LEU A 2 15.57 15.02 -16.07
C LEU A 2 15.69 13.57 -15.52
N ASN A 3 15.07 12.56 -16.16
CA ASN A 3 15.11 11.16 -15.71
C ASN A 3 16.13 10.31 -16.50
N TYR A 4 17.36 10.81 -16.66
CA TYR A 4 18.46 10.00 -17.22
C TYR A 4 19.54 9.66 -16.16
N ILE A 5 19.46 10.28 -15.00
CA ILE A 5 20.52 10.21 -13.98
C ILE A 5 20.59 8.83 -13.26
N PRO A 6 19.48 8.12 -12.93
CA PRO A 6 19.59 6.84 -12.22
C PRO A 6 20.05 5.68 -13.12
N TYR A 7 19.61 5.61 -14.38
CA TYR A 7 19.94 4.49 -15.28
C TYR A 7 21.39 4.52 -15.78
N VAL A 8 21.95 5.71 -15.96
CA VAL A 8 23.33 5.85 -16.45
C VAL A 8 24.33 5.35 -15.42
N GLY A 9 24.11 5.63 -14.12
CA GLY A 9 24.97 5.11 -13.05
C GLY A 9 24.96 3.59 -12.96
N GLN A 10 23.77 2.98 -13.11
CA GLN A 10 23.61 1.52 -13.12
C GLN A 10 24.32 0.87 -14.29
N ALA A 11 24.14 1.42 -15.50
CA ALA A 11 24.78 0.91 -16.70
C ALA A 11 26.32 1.00 -16.62
N VAL A 12 26.85 2.11 -16.08
CA VAL A 12 28.29 2.29 -15.88
C VAL A 12 28.84 1.29 -14.86
N MET A 13 28.17 1.10 -13.74
CA MET A 13 28.60 0.15 -12.71
C MET A 13 28.55 -1.31 -13.17
N ILE A 14 27.51 -1.71 -13.92
CA ILE A 14 27.44 -3.03 -14.55
C ILE A 14 28.63 -3.25 -15.48
N THR A 15 28.97 -2.24 -16.29
CA THR A 15 30.09 -2.31 -17.24
C THR A 15 31.43 -2.44 -16.52
N VAL A 16 31.66 -1.65 -15.47
CA VAL A 16 32.88 -1.71 -14.67
C VAL A 16 33.01 -3.06 -13.95
N LEU A 17 31.94 -3.55 -13.33
CA LEU A 17 31.94 -4.85 -12.63
C LEU A 17 32.19 -6.02 -13.59
N LEU A 18 31.65 -5.95 -14.82
CA LEU A 18 31.91 -6.94 -15.85
C LEU A 18 33.39 -6.91 -16.29
N MET A 19 33.97 -5.72 -16.48
CA MET A 19 35.40 -5.57 -16.82
C MET A 19 36.31 -6.10 -15.71
N VAL A 20 35.99 -5.79 -14.44
CA VAL A 20 36.76 -6.28 -13.29
C VAL A 20 36.67 -7.79 -13.19
N GLY A 21 35.47 -8.37 -13.35
CA GLY A 21 35.27 -9.82 -13.33
C GLY A 21 36.10 -10.52 -14.41
N LEU A 22 36.03 -10.04 -15.66
CA LEU A 22 36.81 -10.58 -16.78
C LEU A 22 38.34 -10.48 -16.56
N GLY A 23 38.80 -9.50 -15.79
CA GLY A 23 40.22 -9.30 -15.48
C GLY A 23 40.73 -10.09 -14.26
N THR A 24 39.84 -10.64 -13.43
CA THR A 24 40.22 -11.31 -12.18
C THR A 24 39.97 -12.81 -12.19
N GLU A 25 38.97 -13.28 -12.93
CA GLU A 25 38.56 -14.69 -12.94
C GLU A 25 38.40 -15.19 -14.38
N THR A 26 38.74 -16.45 -14.64
CA THR A 26 38.59 -17.08 -15.96
C THR A 26 37.27 -17.84 -16.11
N GLU A 27 36.63 -18.16 -14.99
CA GLU A 27 35.34 -18.87 -14.93
C GLU A 27 34.17 -17.91 -15.09
N LEU A 28 33.36 -18.12 -16.13
CA LEU A 28 32.23 -17.25 -16.50
C LEU A 28 31.25 -17.04 -15.33
N PHE A 29 31.05 -18.08 -14.51
CA PHE A 29 30.14 -18.02 -13.38
C PHE A 29 30.62 -17.06 -12.28
N ARG A 30 31.93 -17.00 -12.02
CA ARG A 30 32.52 -16.09 -11.02
C ARG A 30 32.57 -14.64 -11.52
N ILE A 31 32.75 -14.44 -12.82
CA ILE A 31 32.70 -13.13 -13.47
C ILE A 31 31.31 -12.50 -13.33
N LEU A 32 30.24 -13.29 -13.57
CA LEU A 32 28.87 -12.79 -13.56
C LEU A 32 28.31 -12.58 -12.16
N LEU A 33 28.85 -13.25 -11.14
CA LEU A 33 28.35 -13.20 -9.76
C LEU A 33 28.24 -11.76 -9.20
N PRO A 34 29.27 -10.90 -9.24
CA PRO A 34 29.16 -9.51 -8.76
C PRO A 34 28.19 -8.67 -9.61
N VAL A 35 28.13 -8.91 -10.92
CA VAL A 35 27.24 -8.18 -11.85
C VAL A 35 25.78 -8.50 -11.54
N ILE A 36 25.44 -9.78 -11.40
CA ILE A 36 24.08 -10.23 -11.07
C ILE A 36 23.68 -9.76 -9.67
N CYS A 37 24.60 -9.79 -8.70
CA CYS A 37 24.35 -9.28 -7.35
C CYS A 37 24.04 -7.78 -7.36
N TYR A 38 24.80 -6.99 -8.10
CA TYR A 38 24.54 -5.55 -8.25
C TYR A 38 23.23 -5.27 -9.01
N ALA A 39 22.96 -6.01 -10.09
CA ALA A 39 21.76 -5.84 -10.89
C ALA A 39 20.49 -6.21 -10.10
N SER A 40 20.52 -7.29 -9.32
CA SER A 40 19.39 -7.70 -8.47
C SER A 40 19.08 -6.68 -7.38
N ILE A 41 20.11 -6.08 -6.75
CA ILE A 41 19.95 -4.95 -5.81
C ILE A 41 19.22 -3.79 -6.48
N ASN A 42 19.71 -3.34 -7.64
CA ASN A 42 19.15 -2.21 -8.36
C ASN A 42 17.74 -2.48 -8.91
N PHE A 43 17.46 -3.73 -9.28
CA PHE A 43 16.14 -4.16 -9.71
C PHE A 43 15.12 -4.10 -8.57
N VAL A 44 15.49 -4.58 -7.38
CA VAL A 44 14.68 -4.49 -6.17
C VAL A 44 14.40 -3.02 -5.82
N GLU A 45 15.39 -2.15 -5.94
CA GLU A 45 15.24 -0.70 -5.78
C GLU A 45 14.21 -0.14 -6.79
N GLY A 46 14.34 -0.47 -8.07
CA GLY A 46 13.43 0.01 -9.12
C GLY A 46 11.97 -0.42 -8.95
N GLN A 47 11.71 -1.59 -8.36
CA GLN A 47 10.35 -2.12 -8.14
C GLN A 47 9.68 -1.55 -6.88
N ILE A 48 10.44 -1.09 -5.88
CA ILE A 48 9.92 -0.72 -4.55
C ILE A 48 9.66 0.78 -4.39
N PHE A 49 10.43 1.65 -5.05
CA PHE A 49 10.34 3.10 -4.83
C PHE A 49 9.02 3.73 -5.31
N THR A 50 8.41 3.18 -6.34
CA THR A 50 7.18 3.73 -6.93
C THR A 50 5.89 3.34 -6.17
N PRO A 51 5.73 2.09 -5.64
CA PRO A 51 4.53 1.74 -4.88
C PRO A 51 4.60 1.99 -3.36
N GLN A 52 5.78 2.02 -2.72
CA GLN A 52 5.84 2.11 -1.25
C GLN A 52 5.62 3.49 -0.65
N PHE A 53 5.77 4.57 -1.44
CA PHE A 53 5.58 5.93 -0.93
C PHE A 53 4.11 6.37 -0.84
N ILE A 54 3.20 5.69 -1.53
CA ILE A 54 1.75 5.89 -1.36
C ILE A 54 1.24 4.69 -0.57
N GLY A 55 1.04 4.84 0.74
CA GLY A 55 0.42 3.74 1.47
C GLY A 55 -0.04 3.99 2.87
N LYS A 56 0.74 4.66 3.72
CA LYS A 56 0.25 5.02 5.05
C LYS A 56 1.22 5.95 5.76
N THR A 57 0.75 7.17 5.98
CA THR A 57 1.07 7.99 7.14
C THR A 57 0.70 7.25 8.42
N LEU A 58 1.38 6.14 8.73
CA LEU A 58 1.40 5.63 10.09
C LEU A 58 2.50 6.40 10.82
N THR A 59 2.12 6.96 11.95
CA THR A 59 2.93 7.65 12.96
C THR A 59 4.08 6.79 13.48
N LEU A 60 4.98 6.39 12.61
CA LEU A 60 6.11 5.54 12.90
C LEU A 60 7.29 6.42 13.27
N ASN A 61 7.85 6.15 14.43
CA ASN A 61 9.05 6.83 14.90
C ASN A 61 10.20 6.51 13.93
N PRO A 62 10.72 7.49 13.16
CA PRO A 62 11.77 7.28 12.15
C PRO A 62 13.02 6.58 12.70
N PHE A 63 13.24 6.67 14.02
CA PHE A 63 14.29 5.98 14.74
C PHE A 63 14.29 4.44 14.55
N VAL A 64 13.13 3.80 14.48
CA VAL A 64 13.04 2.32 14.39
C VAL A 64 13.54 1.84 13.03
N ILE A 65 13.19 2.57 11.98
CA ILE A 65 13.63 2.30 10.60
C ILE A 65 15.15 2.46 10.55
N PHE A 66 15.66 3.55 11.11
CA PHE A 66 17.09 3.85 11.14
C PHE A 66 17.90 2.76 11.88
N LEU A 67 17.40 2.31 13.04
CA LEU A 67 18.04 1.27 13.84
C LEU A 67 18.08 -0.09 13.12
N SER A 68 16.97 -0.48 12.50
CA SER A 68 16.87 -1.76 11.78
C SER A 68 17.83 -1.82 10.59
N ILE A 69 17.92 -0.73 9.81
CA ILE A 69 18.81 -0.64 8.67
C ILE A 69 20.27 -0.66 9.13
N THR A 70 20.61 0.11 10.17
CA THR A 70 21.97 0.18 10.72
C THR A 70 22.44 -1.17 11.26
N PHE A 71 21.59 -1.87 12.01
CA PHE A 71 21.92 -3.19 12.55
C PHE A 71 22.22 -4.21 11.46
N TRP A 72 21.38 -4.27 10.42
CA TRP A 72 21.55 -5.27 9.36
C TRP A 72 22.71 -4.95 8.42
N ILE A 73 22.91 -3.67 8.07
CA ILE A 73 24.07 -3.23 7.28
C ILE A 73 25.38 -3.53 8.02
N TRP A 74 25.41 -3.32 9.34
CA TRP A 74 26.61 -3.61 10.14
C TRP A 74 26.92 -5.11 10.22
N ALA A 75 25.90 -5.98 10.27
CA ALA A 75 26.10 -7.42 10.45
C ALA A 75 26.58 -8.16 9.19
N TRP A 76 26.19 -7.73 7.98
CA TRP A 76 26.50 -8.47 6.72
C TRP A 76 26.85 -7.55 5.53
N GLY A 77 27.05 -6.25 5.75
CA GLY A 77 27.33 -5.28 4.69
C GLY A 77 26.11 -4.98 3.80
N PRO A 78 26.30 -4.64 2.51
CA PRO A 78 25.21 -4.24 1.61
C PRO A 78 24.10 -5.28 1.44
N VAL A 79 24.45 -6.58 1.50
CA VAL A 79 23.50 -7.69 1.46
C VAL A 79 22.56 -7.66 2.67
N GLY A 80 23.06 -7.22 3.83
CA GLY A 80 22.25 -7.02 5.03
C GLY A 80 21.17 -5.95 4.83
N GLY A 81 21.49 -4.86 4.12
CA GLY A 81 20.52 -3.83 3.76
C GLY A 81 19.34 -4.36 2.92
N LEU A 82 19.59 -5.32 2.03
CA LEU A 82 18.51 -5.99 1.26
C LEU A 82 17.58 -6.81 2.13
N VAL A 83 18.13 -7.51 3.14
CA VAL A 83 17.36 -8.31 4.09
C VAL A 83 16.69 -7.42 5.16
N ALA A 84 17.22 -6.23 5.41
CA ALA A 84 16.68 -5.27 6.36
C ALA A 84 15.26 -4.82 5.98
N VAL A 85 14.99 -4.65 4.68
CA VAL A 85 13.67 -4.22 4.18
C VAL A 85 12.56 -5.24 4.52
N PRO A 86 12.65 -6.53 4.14
CA PRO A 86 11.64 -7.52 4.52
C PRO A 86 11.62 -7.79 6.03
N MET A 87 12.76 -7.73 6.72
CA MET A 87 12.77 -7.83 8.19
C MET A 87 12.02 -6.68 8.87
N LEU A 88 12.21 -5.45 8.40
CA LEU A 88 11.47 -4.28 8.87
C LEU A 88 9.97 -4.44 8.62
N LEU A 89 9.57 -5.02 7.48
CA LEU A 89 8.16 -5.34 7.19
C LEU A 89 7.59 -6.40 8.13
N ILE A 90 8.35 -7.44 8.48
CA ILE A 90 7.91 -8.46 9.43
C ILE A 90 7.78 -7.85 10.82
N ALA A 91 8.78 -7.09 11.28
CA ALA A 91 8.74 -6.38 12.55
C ALA A 91 7.54 -5.42 12.62
N GLN A 92 7.27 -4.69 11.53
CA GLN A 92 6.06 -3.86 11.37
C GLN A 92 4.78 -4.67 11.53
N SER A 93 4.66 -5.80 10.84
CA SER A 93 3.49 -6.67 10.90
C SER A 93 3.23 -7.14 12.34
N VAL A 94 4.29 -7.56 13.03
CA VAL A 94 4.22 -7.98 14.44
C VAL A 94 3.78 -6.81 15.32
N ILE A 95 4.40 -5.62 15.20
CA ILE A 95 4.02 -4.45 15.98
C ILE A 95 2.57 -4.04 15.72
N ALA A 96 2.11 -4.08 14.47
CA ALA A 96 0.75 -3.75 14.09
C ALA A 96 -0.28 -4.76 14.63
N HIS A 97 0.10 -6.02 14.82
CA HIS A 97 -0.76 -7.03 15.44
C HIS A 97 -0.74 -6.95 16.97
N VAL A 98 0.40 -6.58 17.56
CA VAL A 98 0.58 -6.47 19.01
C VAL A 98 -0.04 -5.18 19.55
N LEU A 99 -0.06 -4.10 18.77
CA LEU A 99 -0.79 -2.88 19.12
C LEU A 99 -2.26 -3.04 18.73
N PRO A 100 -3.20 -3.15 19.69
CA PRO A 100 -4.61 -3.26 19.38
C PRO A 100 -5.04 -1.99 18.62
N GLY A 101 -5.49 -2.19 17.38
CA GLY A 101 -6.05 -1.11 16.57
C GLY A 101 -7.16 -0.40 17.34
N LYS A 102 -7.18 0.94 17.27
CA LYS A 102 -8.20 1.75 17.94
C LYS A 102 -9.59 1.25 17.49
N PRO A 103 -10.55 1.06 18.42
CA PRO A 103 -11.87 0.57 18.08
C PRO A 103 -12.50 1.49 17.04
N VAL A 104 -13.02 0.88 15.98
CA VAL A 104 -13.72 1.58 14.90
C VAL A 104 -14.95 2.26 15.51
N LYS A 105 -15.04 3.59 15.37
CA LYS A 105 -16.20 4.36 15.84
C LYS A 105 -17.31 4.26 14.78
N PRO A 106 -18.50 3.71 15.10
CA PRO A 106 -19.61 3.64 14.16
C PRO A 106 -20.18 5.05 13.88
N LYS A 107 -20.85 5.19 12.75
CA LYS A 107 -21.53 6.42 12.33
C LYS A 107 -22.70 6.75 13.25
N ARG A 108 -23.32 5.73 13.83
CA ARG A 108 -24.37 5.85 14.85
C ARG A 108 -23.95 5.14 16.14
N PRO A 109 -23.27 5.82 17.07
CA PRO A 109 -22.93 5.23 18.36
C PRO A 109 -24.18 4.96 19.19
N ILE A 110 -24.19 3.82 19.89
CA ILE A 110 -25.24 3.50 20.85
C ILE A 110 -24.95 4.28 22.13
N TYR A 111 -25.93 5.07 22.59
CA TYR A 111 -25.81 5.79 23.85
C TYR A 111 -25.89 4.80 25.02
N ARG A 112 -24.92 4.93 25.92
CA ARG A 112 -24.80 4.12 27.13
C ARG A 112 -26.11 4.11 27.92
N THR A 113 -26.72 2.94 28.05
CA THR A 113 -27.85 2.74 28.96
C THR A 113 -27.29 2.52 30.38
N ARG A 114 -27.98 2.95 31.44
CA ARG A 114 -27.49 2.88 32.83
C ARG A 114 -27.08 1.47 33.29
N GLN A 115 -27.56 0.42 32.63
CA GLN A 115 -27.22 -0.97 32.91
C GLN A 115 -26.09 -1.55 32.05
N MET A 116 -25.52 -0.78 31.13
CA MET A 116 -24.51 -1.26 30.17
C MET A 116 -23.10 -1.10 30.76
N SER A 117 -22.34 -2.21 30.85
CA SER A 117 -20.93 -2.17 31.23
C SER A 117 -20.09 -1.57 30.09
N ASP A 118 -18.90 -1.02 30.41
CA ASP A 118 -18.03 -0.40 29.40
C ASP A 118 -17.63 -1.37 28.27
N ARG A 119 -17.54 -2.67 28.61
CA ARG A 119 -17.29 -3.74 27.64
C ARG A 119 -18.49 -3.95 26.71
N ASP A 120 -19.69 -3.90 27.25
CA ASP A 120 -20.93 -4.09 26.49
C ASP A 120 -21.14 -2.93 25.51
N GLU A 121 -20.82 -1.70 25.93
CA GLU A 121 -20.87 -0.53 25.05
C GLU A 121 -19.85 -0.63 23.90
N LEU A 122 -18.61 -1.04 24.19
CA LEU A 122 -17.58 -1.27 23.18
C LEU A 122 -17.98 -2.36 22.19
N LEU A 123 -18.50 -3.48 22.69
CA LEU A 123 -18.96 -4.59 21.86
C LEU A 123 -20.15 -4.19 21.00
N ALA A 124 -21.11 -3.44 21.54
CA ALA A 124 -22.28 -3.01 20.81
C ALA A 124 -21.93 -1.98 19.72
N ASN A 125 -21.03 -1.04 20.01
CA ASN A 125 -20.51 -0.10 19.02
C ASN A 125 -19.68 -0.81 17.93
N ALA A 126 -18.84 -1.80 18.30
CA ALA A 126 -18.08 -2.59 17.33
C ALA A 126 -18.99 -3.45 16.44
N ALA A 127 -20.00 -4.09 17.02
CA ALA A 127 -20.98 -4.88 16.28
C ALA A 127 -21.77 -4.02 15.29
N GLN A 128 -22.09 -2.78 15.67
CA GLN A 128 -22.77 -1.84 14.79
C GLN A 128 -21.87 -1.33 13.67
N ALA A 129 -20.59 -1.04 13.93
CA ALA A 129 -19.63 -0.66 12.89
C ALA A 129 -19.48 -1.74 11.81
N VAL A 130 -19.42 -3.02 12.20
CA VAL A 130 -19.34 -4.15 11.26
C VAL A 130 -20.61 -4.27 10.41
N ARG A 131 -21.79 -4.02 11.00
CA ARG A 131 -23.06 -4.03 10.27
C ARG A 131 -23.18 -2.86 9.30
N GLU A 132 -22.75 -1.67 9.71
CA GLU A 132 -22.73 -0.49 8.83
C GLU A 132 -21.83 -0.73 7.62
N HIS A 133 -20.61 -1.26 7.81
CA HIS A 133 -19.72 -1.61 6.69
C HIS A 133 -20.34 -2.62 5.73
N ARG A 134 -20.98 -3.69 6.25
CA ARG A 134 -21.66 -4.68 5.39
C ARG A 134 -22.84 -4.05 4.62
N MET A 135 -23.63 -3.20 5.28
CA MET A 135 -24.76 -2.52 4.63
C MET A 135 -24.29 -1.52 3.58
N GLU A 136 -23.14 -0.87 3.77
CA GLU A 136 -22.54 0.00 2.77
C GLU A 136 -22.09 -0.80 1.54
N GLU A 137 -21.41 -1.94 1.73
CA GLU A 137 -21.02 -2.86 0.64
C GLU A 137 -22.22 -3.41 -0.14
N GLU A 138 -23.30 -3.81 0.55
CA GLU A 138 -24.52 -4.32 -0.09
C GLU A 138 -25.33 -3.22 -0.79
N ALA A 139 -25.30 -1.98 -0.27
CA ALA A 139 -26.03 -0.85 -0.84
C ALA A 139 -25.28 -0.14 -1.98
N GLU A 140 -23.96 -0.33 -2.10
CA GLU A 140 -23.13 0.21 -3.19
C GLU A 140 -23.70 -0.11 -4.58
N PRO A 141 -23.99 -1.39 -4.95
CA PRO A 141 -24.51 -1.73 -6.27
C PRO A 141 -25.91 -1.17 -6.54
N GLU A 142 -26.78 -1.09 -5.53
CA GLU A 142 -28.13 -0.51 -5.70
C GLU A 142 -28.07 1.01 -5.91
N LYS A 143 -27.20 1.71 -5.15
CA LYS A 143 -26.98 3.15 -5.33
C LYS A 143 -26.38 3.48 -6.67
N ASP A 144 -25.43 2.67 -7.14
CA ASP A 144 -24.84 2.84 -8.46
C ASP A 144 -25.86 2.59 -9.58
N GLN A 145 -26.73 1.58 -9.42
CA GLN A 145 -27.86 1.38 -10.33
C GLN A 145 -28.83 2.55 -10.30
N LYS A 146 -29.22 3.05 -9.13
CA LYS A 146 -30.10 4.23 -9.00
C LYS A 146 -29.46 5.47 -9.61
N ARG A 147 -28.18 5.75 -9.36
CA ARG A 147 -27.44 6.85 -10.00
C ARG A 147 -27.41 6.67 -11.51
N LYS A 148 -27.19 5.45 -11.99
CA LYS A 148 -27.20 5.15 -13.44
C LYS A 148 -28.61 5.35 -14.02
N GLN A 149 -29.65 4.98 -13.28
CA GLN A 149 -31.06 5.15 -13.68
C GLN A 149 -31.52 6.61 -13.64
N GLU A 150 -31.09 7.39 -12.65
CA GLU A 150 -31.26 8.85 -12.61
C GLU A 150 -30.53 9.54 -13.76
N ARG A 151 -29.34 9.05 -14.15
CA ARG A 151 -28.63 9.56 -15.34
C ARG A 151 -29.34 9.19 -16.65
N LEU A 152 -30.05 8.06 -16.69
CA LEU A 152 -30.76 7.56 -17.88
C LEU A 152 -32.19 8.10 -17.98
N SER A 153 -32.77 8.55 -16.87
CA SER A 153 -34.10 9.17 -16.87
C SER A 153 -33.96 10.62 -17.32
N PRO A 154 -34.64 11.03 -18.42
CA PRO A 154 -34.73 12.44 -18.76
C PRO A 154 -35.34 13.19 -17.57
N PRO A 155 -34.83 14.38 -17.23
CA PRO A 155 -35.37 15.18 -16.13
C PRO A 155 -36.88 15.35 -16.32
N ALA A 156 -37.66 14.98 -15.30
CA ALA A 156 -39.10 15.11 -15.30
C ALA A 156 -39.47 16.59 -15.48
N GLY A 157 -39.92 16.95 -16.69
CA GLY A 157 -40.26 18.33 -17.05
C GLY A 157 -39.86 18.78 -18.47
N THR A 158 -39.18 17.96 -19.27
CA THR A 158 -38.85 18.31 -20.68
C THR A 158 -39.56 17.49 -21.75
N ALA A 159 -40.50 16.62 -21.38
CA ALA A 159 -41.34 15.94 -22.37
C ALA A 159 -42.40 16.93 -22.89
N PRO A 160 -42.49 17.19 -24.21
CA PRO A 160 -43.56 18.00 -24.77
C PRO A 160 -44.87 17.21 -24.65
N ASP A 161 -45.71 17.61 -23.70
CA ASP A 161 -47.11 17.17 -23.62
C ASP A 161 -47.88 17.77 -24.81
N GLY A 162 -48.52 16.92 -25.60
CA GLY A 162 -49.54 17.33 -26.57
C GLY A 162 -49.09 17.30 -28.03
N VAL A 163 -49.22 16.13 -28.65
CA VAL A 163 -49.57 16.07 -30.08
C VAL A 163 -51.07 15.78 -30.11
N ASP A 164 -51.89 16.83 -30.21
CA ASP A 164 -53.32 16.69 -30.49
C ASP A 164 -53.49 16.18 -31.94
N PRO A 165 -54.14 15.03 -32.17
CA PRO A 165 -54.52 14.62 -33.52
C PRO A 165 -55.86 15.28 -33.88
N ALA A 166 -55.81 16.51 -34.37
CA ALA A 166 -57.00 17.16 -34.93
C ALA A 166 -56.63 18.08 -36.10
N SER A 167 -56.95 17.61 -37.31
CA SER A 167 -57.42 18.34 -38.52
C SER A 167 -56.85 17.71 -39.79
#